data_AF-A0A2E6P8R1-F1
#
_entry.id   AF-A0A2E6P8R1-F1
#
_cell.length_a   1.000
_cell.length_b   1.000
_cell.length_c   1.000
_cell.angle_alpha   90.00
_cell.angle_beta   90.00
_cell.angle_gamma   90.00
#
_symmetry.space_group_name_H-M   'P 1'
#
loop_
_entity.id
_entity.type
_entity.pdbx_description
1 polymer ?
#
loop_
_entity_poly.entity_id
_entity_poly.type
_entity_poly.pdbx_seq_one_letter_code
_entity_poly.pdbx_strand_id
1 'polypeptide(L)'
;MVEFLLTFAGSLMLGSLLVLINIKAAYHPYHKTIPLIASSLLILGSGLYLSVIASPEGDTALTAMRQATSLAVNGLLATLPAVFALVTLMMLRISARPQ
;
A
#
# COMPACT_ATOMS: atom_id res chain seq x y z
N MET A 1 -8.23 12.26 15.06
CA MET A 1 -8.98 11.86 13.84
C MET A 1 -8.12 11.87 12.59
N VAL A 2 -7.37 12.95 12.33
CA VAL A 2 -6.50 13.05 11.15
C VAL A 2 -5.45 11.93 11.08
N GLU A 3 -4.74 11.65 12.17
CA GLU A 3 -3.75 10.55 12.21
C GLU A 3 -4.36 9.19 11.91
N PHE A 4 -5.54 8.90 12.46
CA PHE A 4 -6.27 7.67 12.16
C PHE A 4 -6.61 7.59 10.67
N LEU A 5 -7.11 8.67 10.08
CA LEU A 5 -7.52 8.73 8.68
C LEU A 5 -6.30 8.58 7.74
N LEU A 6 -5.17 9.21 8.08
CA LEU A 6 -3.91 9.09 7.34
C LEU A 6 -3.33 7.67 7.45
N THR A 7 -3.37 7.06 8.65
CA THR A 7 -2.91 5.69 8.86
C THR A 7 -3.78 4.69 8.08
N PHE A 8 -5.10 4.88 8.11
CA PHE A 8 -6.06 4.07 7.35
C PHE A 8 -5.83 4.22 5.83
N ALA A 9 -5.74 5.45 5.34
CA ALA A 9 -5.46 5.74 3.94
C ALA A 9 -4.11 5.13 3.48
N GLY A 10 -3.07 5.26 4.31
CA GLY A 10 -1.77 4.63 4.08
C GLY A 10 -1.85 3.11 4.02
N SER A 11 -2.66 2.48 4.87
CA SER A 11 -2.84 1.03 4.88
C SER A 11 -3.52 0.51 3.61
N LEU A 12 -4.51 1.24 3.07
CA LEU A 12 -5.15 0.92 1.79
C LEU A 12 -4.14 1.01 0.63
N MET A 13 -3.30 2.04 0.64
CA MET A 13 -2.25 2.21 -0.38
C MET A 13 -1.21 1.09 -0.30
N LEU A 14 -0.71 0.75 0.90
CA LEU A 14 0.24 -0.35 1.07
C LEU A 14 -0.34 -1.71 0.68
N GLY A 15 -1.58 -1.99 1.07
CA GLY A 15 -2.25 -3.25 0.73
C GLY A 15 -2.47 -3.41 -0.78
N SER A 16 -2.94 -2.37 -1.45
CA SER A 16 -3.14 -2.37 -2.90
C SER A 16 -1.83 -2.53 -3.68
N LEU A 17 -0.75 -1.86 -3.24
CA LEU A 17 0.59 -2.05 -3.83
C LEU A 17 1.12 -3.45 -3.64
N LEU A 18 0.93 -4.05 -2.45
CA LEU A 18 1.33 -5.42 -2.18
C LEU A 18 0.60 -6.41 -3.11
N VAL A 19 -0.71 -6.23 -3.33
CA VAL A 19 -1.48 -7.04 -4.28
C VAL A 19 -0.94 -6.88 -5.70
N LEU A 20 -0.69 -5.66 -6.16
CA LEU A 20 -0.14 -5.40 -7.50
C LEU A 20 1.24 -6.06 -7.72
N ILE A 21 2.12 -5.99 -6.72
CA ILE A 21 3.44 -6.65 -6.75
C ILE A 21 3.27 -8.17 -6.85
N ASN A 22 2.35 -8.75 -6.07
CA ASN A 22 2.09 -10.19 -6.10
C ASN A 22 1.49 -10.65 -7.44
N ILE A 23 0.58 -9.88 -8.03
CA ILE A 23 0.04 -10.16 -9.37
C ILE A 23 1.17 -10.21 -10.41
N LYS A 24 2.08 -9.24 -10.36
CA LYS A 24 3.23 -9.20 -11.27
C LYS A 24 4.16 -10.40 -11.06
N ALA A 25 4.44 -10.75 -9.80
CA ALA A 25 5.35 -11.84 -9.45
C ALA A 25 4.80 -13.24 -9.70
N ALA A 26 3.47 -13.40 -9.66
CA ALA A 26 2.76 -14.66 -9.91
C ALA A 26 2.09 -14.70 -11.30
N TYR A 27 2.49 -13.80 -12.21
CA TYR A 27 1.85 -13.69 -13.51
C TYR A 27 2.05 -14.99 -14.31
N HIS A 28 0.95 -15.66 -14.59
CA HIS A 28 0.90 -16.78 -15.53
C HIS A 28 0.06 -16.37 -16.74
N PRO A 29 0.45 -16.70 -17.98
CA PRO A 29 -0.24 -16.26 -19.20
C PRO A 29 -1.73 -16.64 -19.31
N TYR A 30 -2.23 -17.54 -18.45
CA TYR A 30 -3.63 -17.97 -18.43
C TYR A 30 -4.49 -17.36 -17.31
N HIS A 31 -3.91 -16.56 -16.41
CA HIS A 31 -4.68 -15.88 -15.36
C HIS A 31 -5.22 -14.54 -15.83
N LYS A 32 -6.54 -14.36 -15.75
CA LYS A 32 -7.20 -13.07 -15.98
C LYS A 32 -6.95 -12.14 -14.80
N THR A 33 -5.79 -11.50 -14.76
CA THR A 33 -5.36 -10.60 -13.68
C THR A 33 -5.92 -9.18 -13.79
N ILE A 34 -6.44 -8.81 -14.96
CA ILE A 34 -7.01 -7.49 -15.27
C ILE A 34 -8.01 -6.97 -14.21
N PRO A 35 -9.06 -7.71 -13.80
CA PRO A 35 -10.02 -7.20 -12.82
C PRO A 35 -9.38 -6.91 -11.46
N LEU A 36 -8.39 -7.72 -11.06
CA LEU A 36 -7.70 -7.56 -9.78
C LEU A 36 -6.71 -6.38 -9.81
N ILE A 37 -6.08 -6.13 -10.95
CA ILE A 37 -5.27 -4.93 -11.18
C ILE A 37 -6.15 -3.69 -11.10
N ALA A 38 -7.28 -3.67 -11.80
CA ALA A 38 -8.20 -2.54 -11.81
C ALA A 38 -8.75 -2.22 -10.42
N SER A 39 -9.21 -3.23 -9.67
CA SER A 39 -9.69 -3.01 -8.30
C SER A 39 -8.58 -2.52 -7.36
N SER A 40 -7.36 -3.03 -7.51
CA SER A 40 -6.21 -2.56 -6.72
C SER A 40 -5.85 -1.12 -7.03
N LEU A 41 -5.89 -0.71 -8.30
CA LEU A 41 -5.66 0.69 -8.70
C LEU A 41 -6.75 1.64 -8.18
N LEU A 42 -8.02 1.19 -8.16
CA LEU A 42 -9.10 1.97 -7.56
C LEU A 42 -8.91 2.16 -6.06
N ILE A 43 -8.52 1.10 -5.34
CA ILE A 43 -8.22 1.18 -3.90
C ILE A 43 -7.03 2.11 -3.65
N LEU A 44 -5.96 1.99 -4.44
CA LEU A 44 -4.80 2.88 -4.37
C LEU A 44 -5.20 4.34 -4.57
N GLY A 45 -6.01 4.63 -5.59
CA GLY A 45 -6.52 5.97 -5.88
C GLY A 45 -7.41 6.52 -4.75
N SER A 46 -8.27 5.68 -4.16
CA SER A 46 -9.10 6.06 -3.02
C SER A 46 -8.27 6.38 -1.77
N GLY A 47 -7.22 5.60 -1.50
CA GLY A 47 -6.28 5.85 -0.41
C GLY A 47 -5.52 7.15 -0.62
N LEU A 48 -5.07 7.43 -1.84
CA LEU A 48 -4.43 8.70 -2.19
C LEU A 48 -5.38 9.88 -1.99
N TYR A 49 -6.61 9.79 -2.49
CA TYR A 49 -7.62 10.84 -2.33
C TYR A 49 -7.92 11.14 -0.86
N LEU A 50 -8.12 10.10 -0.04
CA LEU A 50 -8.31 10.24 1.40
C LEU A 50 -7.08 10.87 2.08
N SER A 51 -5.88 10.50 1.66
CA SER A 51 -4.65 11.08 2.21
C SER A 51 -4.56 12.58 1.93
N VAL A 52 -4.94 13.02 0.73
CA VAL A 52 -4.91 14.45 0.35
C VAL A 52 -5.93 15.26 1.15
N ILE A 53 -7.14 14.75 1.33
CA ILE A 53 -8.18 15.43 2.13
C ILE A 53 -7.78 15.53 3.61
N ALA A 54 -7.14 14.47 4.12
CA ALA A 54 -6.72 14.41 5.51
C ALA A 54 -5.46 15.23 5.80
N SER A 55 -4.69 15.60 4.76
CA SER A 55 -3.43 16.31 4.92
C SER A 55 -3.65 17.81 5.16
N PRO A 56 -2.71 18.49 5.82
CA PRO A 56 -2.74 19.93 6.02
C PRO A 56 -2.89 20.71 4.70
N GLU A 57 -3.54 21.87 4.75
CA GLU A 57 -3.68 22.74 3.58
C GLU A 57 -2.31 23.14 3.02
N GLY A 58 -2.14 22.98 1.70
CA GLY A 58 -0.89 23.28 0.99
C GLY A 58 0.01 22.08 0.74
N ASP A 59 -0.32 20.89 1.28
CA ASP A 59 0.42 19.68 0.95
C ASP A 59 0.11 19.18 -0.46
N THR A 60 1.18 18.79 -1.17
CA THR A 60 1.06 18.13 -2.46
C THR A 60 0.57 16.68 -2.28
N ALA A 61 -0.03 16.10 -3.32
CA ALA A 61 -0.40 14.68 -3.28
C ALA A 61 0.77 13.75 -2.94
N LEU A 62 2.00 14.13 -3.33
CA LEU A 62 3.21 13.37 -3.02
C LEU A 62 3.57 13.42 -1.53
N THR A 63 3.46 14.59 -0.89
CA THR A 63 3.76 14.75 0.55
C THR A 63 2.70 14.06 1.40
N ALA A 64 1.42 14.21 1.05
CA ALA A 64 0.30 13.49 1.66
C ALA A 64 0.48 11.97 1.61
N MET A 65 0.84 11.43 0.43
CA MET A 65 1.10 10.00 0.25
C MET A 65 2.26 9.52 1.13
N ARG A 66 3.37 10.26 1.17
CA ARG A 66 4.54 9.92 1.99
C ARG A 66 4.21 9.90 3.47
N GLN A 67 3.48 10.90 3.96
CA GLN A 67 3.09 10.96 5.36
C GLN A 67 2.15 9.82 5.73
N ALA A 68 1.11 9.58 4.93
CA ALA A 68 0.14 8.51 5.15
C ALA A 68 0.79 7.12 5.14
N THR A 69 1.65 6.85 4.16
CA THR A 69 2.38 5.57 4.08
C THR A 69 3.37 5.38 5.23
N SER A 70 4.10 6.42 5.62
CA SER A 70 4.99 6.39 6.79
C SER A 70 4.24 6.06 8.08
N LEU A 71 3.11 6.73 8.31
CA LEU A 71 2.25 6.47 9.48
C LEU A 71 1.71 5.04 9.47
N ALA A 72 1.28 4.53 8.31
CA ALA A 72 0.81 3.15 8.19
C ALA A 72 1.91 2.11 8.47
N VAL A 73 3.14 2.33 7.98
CA VAL A 73 4.28 1.44 8.27
C VAL A 73 4.62 1.46 9.76
N ASN A 74 4.73 2.65 10.36
CA ASN A 74 5.02 2.79 11.78
C ASN A 74 3.90 2.19 12.65
N GLY A 75 2.64 2.40 12.25
CA GLY A 75 1.49 1.81 12.91
C GLY A 75 1.50 0.29 12.84
N LEU A 76 1.85 -0.30 11.68
CA LEU A 76 1.96 -1.75 11.52
C LEU A 76 3.10 -2.33 12.36
N LEU A 77 4.27 -1.67 12.39
CA LEU A 77 5.41 -2.07 13.21
C LEU A 77 5.06 -2.03 14.71
N ALA A 78 4.36 -0.98 15.15
CA ALA A 78 4.01 -0.79 16.56
C ALA A 78 2.91 -1.76 17.03
N THR A 79 1.91 -2.05 16.18
CA THR A 79 0.76 -2.88 16.56
C THR A 79 0.99 -4.37 16.32
N LEU A 80 1.61 -4.73 15.19
CA LEU A 80 1.76 -6.11 14.72
C LEU A 80 3.18 -6.33 14.14
N PRO A 81 4.23 -6.26 14.97
CA PRO A 81 5.63 -6.37 14.50
C PRO A 81 5.92 -7.70 13.80
N ALA A 82 5.28 -8.80 14.23
CA ALA A 82 5.42 -10.10 13.57
C ALA A 82 4.83 -10.10 12.15
N VAL A 83 3.67 -9.45 11.95
CA VAL A 83 3.04 -9.32 10.63
C VAL A 83 3.88 -8.41 9.75
N PHE A 84 4.39 -7.31 10.29
CA PHE A 84 5.34 -6.44 9.60
C PHE A 84 6.54 -7.24 9.09
N ALA A 85 7.23 -7.97 9.97
CA ALA A 85 8.39 -8.79 9.60
C ALA A 85 8.06 -9.83 8.53
N LEU A 86 6.90 -10.50 8.63
CA LEU A 86 6.47 -11.49 7.65
C LEU A 86 6.20 -10.85 6.27
N VAL A 87 5.51 -9.72 6.24
CA VAL A 87 5.24 -8.96 5.00
C VAL A 87 6.55 -8.49 4.37
N THR A 88 7.48 -7.96 5.17
CA THR A 88 8.81 -7.54 4.69
C THR A 88 9.59 -8.72 4.11
N LEU A 89 9.58 -9.88 4.78
CA LEU A 89 10.26 -11.08 4.30
C LEU A 89 9.63 -11.60 2.99
N MET A 90 8.30 -11.59 2.88
CA MET A 90 7.61 -11.94 1.64
C MET A 90 8.00 -11.00 0.50
N MET A 91 8.00 -9.68 0.74
CA MET A 91 8.42 -8.71 -0.27
C MET A 91 9.89 -8.90 -0.70
N LEU A 92 10.79 -9.14 0.25
CA LEU A 92 12.20 -9.41 -0.03
C LEU A 92 12.36 -10.67 -0.91
N ARG A 93 11.63 -11.74 -0.58
CA ARG A 93 11.63 -12.97 -1.37
C ARG A 93 11.10 -12.76 -2.79
N ILE A 94 10.06 -11.96 -2.96
CA ILE A 94 9.51 -11.61 -4.27
C ILE A 94 10.53 -10.80 -5.08
N SER A 95 11.21 -9.84 -4.44
CA SER A 95 12.22 -9.00 -5.10
C SER A 95 13.48 -9.76 -5.51
N ALA A 96 13.86 -10.80 -4.76
CA ALA A 96 15.06 -11.60 -5.00
C ALA A 96 14.85 -12.78 -5.96
N ARG A 97 13.62 -13.03 -6.42
CA ARG A 97 13.38 -14.06 -7.44
C ARG A 97 13.99 -13.62 -8.77
N PRO A 98 14.85 -14.45 -9.41
CA PRO A 98 15.27 -14.21 -10.79
C PRO A 98 14.02 -14.22 -11.69
N GLN A 99 13.86 -13.18 -12.50
CA GLN A 99 12.77 -13.03 -13.47
C GLN A 99 13.06 -13.82 -14.74
#